data_AF-A0A944D231-F1
#
_entry.id   AF-A0A944D231-F1
#
_cell.length_a   1.000
_cell.length_b   1.000
_cell.length_c   1.000
_cell.angle_alpha   90.00
_cell.angle_beta   90.00
_cell.angle_gamma   90.00
#
_symmetry.space_group_name_H-M   'P 1'
#
loop_
_entity.id
_entity.type
_entity.pdbx_description
1 polymer ?
#
loop_
_entity_poly.entity_id
_entity_poly.type
_entity_poly.pdbx_seq_one_letter_code
_entity_poly.pdbx_strand_id
1 'polypeptide(L)'
;MPVYLIVAIVIAVYLFVYFVFFTFFRARLRRPEQKIIDIFLAKVAKIPSLIEVMRAEVVDEKAFDVITKLHSGAMIYKYDSIYSLLENNKKIHDEFGFLMKLSMQIPSLQKNELFVYIRDFIIKYERNMKKDFSAYNSAVNTWNTFVKIKNFTILGLILPGSRREKI
;
A
#
# COMPACT_ATOMS: atom_id res chain seq x y z
N MET A 1 8.56 46.58 24.59
CA MET A 1 9.54 46.19 23.54
C MET A 1 10.20 44.82 23.82
N PRO A 2 10.92 44.58 24.93
CA PRO A 2 11.65 43.32 25.12
C PRO A 2 10.74 42.09 25.32
N VAL A 3 9.59 42.26 25.98
CA VAL A 3 8.63 41.16 26.23
C VAL A 3 8.07 40.57 24.93
N TYR A 4 7.70 41.43 23.96
CA TYR A 4 7.19 40.97 22.66
C TYR A 4 8.24 40.18 21.87
N LEU A 5 9.51 40.57 22.00
CA LEU A 5 10.63 39.92 21.32
C LEU A 5 10.88 38.52 21.90
N ILE A 6 10.80 38.37 23.23
CA ILE A 6 10.88 37.08 23.91
C ILE A 6 9.73 36.15 23.48
N VAL A 7 8.48 36.66 23.47
CA VAL A 7 7.31 35.89 23.03
C VAL A 7 7.46 35.44 21.57
N ALA A 8 7.94 36.31 20.69
CA ALA A 8 8.18 35.97 19.28
C ALA A 8 9.22 34.86 19.13
N ILE A 9 10.31 34.91 19.89
CA ILE A 9 11.34 33.84 19.89
C ILE A 9 10.74 32.51 20.35
N VAL A 10 9.95 32.50 21.43
CA VAL A 10 9.32 31.27 21.94
C VAL A 10 8.39 30.64 20.90
N ILE A 11 7.58 31.45 20.23
CA ILE A 11 6.69 30.97 19.15
C ILE A 11 7.51 30.44 17.97
N ALA A 12 8.57 31.14 17.56
CA ALA A 12 9.43 30.72 16.46
C ALA A 12 10.10 29.37 16.76
N VAL A 13 10.64 29.18 17.97
CA VAL A 13 11.23 27.91 18.42
C VAL A 13 10.17 26.81 18.42
N TYR A 14 8.97 27.09 18.92
CA TYR A 14 7.85 26.13 18.91
C TYR A 14 7.48 25.68 17.49
N LEU A 15 7.32 26.62 16.56
CA LEU A 15 6.99 26.32 15.16
C LEU A 15 8.11 25.54 14.46
N PHE A 16 9.38 25.86 14.75
CA PHE A 16 10.52 25.15 14.21
C PHE A 16 10.54 23.69 14.68
N VAL A 17 10.40 23.46 15.98
CA VAL A 17 10.34 22.11 16.57
C VAL A 17 9.17 21.33 15.97
N TYR A 18 8.00 21.95 15.88
CA TYR A 18 6.83 21.36 15.23
C TYR A 18 7.13 20.93 13.78
N PHE A 19 7.75 21.80 12.97
CA PHE A 19 8.05 21.51 11.58
C PHE A 19 9.00 20.32 11.41
N VAL A 20 10.03 20.23 12.26
CA VAL A 20 10.97 19.09 12.25
C VAL A 20 10.24 17.78 12.58
N PHE A 21 9.42 17.76 13.63
CA PHE A 21 8.66 16.56 13.98
C PHE A 21 7.60 16.21 12.93
N PHE A 22 6.90 17.20 12.38
CA PHE A 22 5.89 16.99 11.35
C PHE A 22 6.48 16.35 10.09
N THR A 23 7.60 16.88 9.60
CA THR A 23 8.29 16.33 8.42
C THR A 23 8.82 14.92 8.68
N PHE A 24 9.42 14.68 9.85
CA PHE A 24 9.92 13.36 10.25
C PHE A 24 8.81 12.30 10.32
N PHE A 25 7.72 12.56 11.04
CA PHE A 25 6.63 11.60 11.18
C PHE A 25 5.87 11.39 9.86
N ARG A 26 5.74 12.44 9.05
CA ARG A 26 5.13 12.33 7.71
C ARG A 26 5.97 11.43 6.80
N ALA A 27 7.30 11.58 6.81
CA ALA A 27 8.18 10.70 6.05
C ALA A 27 8.10 9.24 6.54
N ARG A 28 8.02 9.04 7.86
CA ARG A 28 7.88 7.70 8.46
C ARG A 28 6.57 7.01 8.07
N LEU A 29 5.50 7.75 7.87
CA LEU A 29 4.22 7.23 7.37
C LEU A 29 4.25 6.93 5.86
N ARG A 30 4.87 7.80 5.07
CA ARG A 30 4.89 7.69 3.60
C ARG A 30 5.72 6.51 3.10
N ARG A 31 6.79 6.13 3.81
CA ARG A 31 7.67 5.00 3.43
C ARG A 31 6.93 3.65 3.34
N PRO A 32 6.24 3.16 4.39
CA PRO A 32 5.49 1.91 4.31
C PRO A 32 4.32 2.01 3.31
N GLU A 33 3.69 3.17 3.19
CA GLU A 33 2.64 3.41 2.19
C GLU A 33 3.14 3.23 0.76
N GLN A 34 4.24 3.87 0.40
CA GLN A 34 4.83 3.70 -0.93
C GLN A 34 5.22 2.24 -1.18
N LYS A 35 5.82 1.58 -0.18
CA LYS A 35 6.23 0.18 -0.32
C LYS A 35 5.05 -0.76 -0.59
N ILE A 36 3.90 -0.54 0.05
CA ILE A 36 2.67 -1.29 -0.21
C ILE A 36 2.21 -1.08 -1.66
N ILE A 37 2.23 0.18 -2.13
CA ILE A 37 1.86 0.52 -3.51
C ILE A 37 2.80 -0.16 -4.52
N ASP A 38 4.11 -0.08 -4.29
CA ASP A 38 5.13 -0.67 -5.17
C ASP A 38 4.97 -2.19 -5.26
N ILE A 39 4.73 -2.85 -4.12
CA ILE A 39 4.51 -4.30 -4.06
C ILE A 39 3.22 -4.68 -4.78
N PHE A 40 2.13 -3.92 -4.59
CA PHE A 40 0.88 -4.10 -5.32
C PHE A 40 1.08 -4.01 -6.83
N LEU A 41 1.75 -2.97 -7.32
CA LEU A 41 2.06 -2.80 -8.75
C LEU A 41 2.92 -3.94 -9.28
N ALA A 42 3.89 -4.43 -8.49
CA ALA A 42 4.69 -5.59 -8.87
C ALA A 42 3.83 -6.87 -9.02
N LYS A 43 2.77 -7.04 -8.23
CA LYS A 43 1.79 -8.13 -8.41
C LYS A 43 0.96 -7.96 -9.67
N VAL A 44 0.46 -6.76 -9.93
CA VAL A 44 -0.30 -6.45 -11.15
C VAL A 44 0.55 -6.76 -12.38
N ALA A 45 1.83 -6.38 -12.39
CA ALA A 45 2.75 -6.63 -13.48
C ALA A 45 3.00 -8.12 -13.80
N LYS A 46 2.66 -9.05 -12.89
CA LYS A 46 2.76 -10.51 -13.13
C LYS A 46 1.52 -11.10 -13.82
N ILE A 47 0.41 -10.36 -13.89
CA ILE A 47 -0.83 -10.84 -14.50
C ILE A 47 -0.64 -11.26 -15.96
N PRO A 48 0.00 -10.48 -16.84
CA PRO A 48 0.16 -10.88 -18.24
C PRO A 48 0.93 -12.19 -18.40
N SER A 49 2.04 -12.35 -17.65
CA SER A 49 2.82 -13.59 -17.66
C SER A 49 2.04 -14.79 -17.11
N LEU A 50 1.16 -14.58 -16.12
CA LEU A 50 0.30 -15.64 -15.62
C LEU A 50 -0.68 -16.10 -16.71
N ILE A 51 -1.36 -15.15 -17.36
CA ILE A 51 -2.31 -15.45 -18.44
C ILE A 51 -1.60 -16.19 -19.56
N GLU A 52 -0.44 -15.73 -20.00
CA GLU A 52 0.32 -16.35 -21.08
C GLU A 52 0.64 -17.82 -20.81
N VAL A 53 1.13 -18.13 -19.61
CA VAL A 53 1.47 -19.51 -19.22
C VAL A 53 0.23 -20.39 -19.08
N MET A 54 -0.85 -19.85 -18.51
CA MET A 54 -2.08 -20.62 -18.32
C MET A 54 -2.86 -20.83 -19.63
N ARG A 55 -2.84 -19.86 -20.54
CA ARG A 55 -3.53 -19.91 -21.84
C ARG A 55 -3.06 -21.06 -22.73
N ALA A 56 -1.81 -21.52 -22.56
CA ALA A 56 -1.31 -22.69 -23.28
C ALA A 56 -2.09 -23.98 -22.95
N GLU A 57 -2.73 -24.06 -21.78
CA GLU A 57 -3.34 -25.27 -21.25
C GLU A 57 -4.84 -25.07 -20.90
N VAL A 58 -5.31 -23.83 -20.73
CA VAL A 58 -6.69 -23.49 -20.41
C VAL A 58 -7.42 -23.05 -21.68
N VAL A 59 -8.43 -23.83 -22.08
CA VAL A 59 -9.19 -23.61 -23.32
C VAL A 59 -10.20 -22.46 -23.20
N ASP A 60 -10.78 -22.23 -22.02
CA ASP A 60 -11.79 -21.18 -21.81
C ASP A 60 -11.14 -19.81 -21.56
N GLU A 61 -11.04 -18.99 -22.60
CA GLU A 61 -10.53 -17.62 -22.51
C GLU A 61 -11.31 -16.73 -21.54
N LYS A 62 -12.60 -17.03 -21.29
CA LYS A 62 -13.42 -16.25 -20.35
C LYS A 62 -12.91 -16.33 -18.92
N ALA A 63 -12.14 -17.38 -18.60
CA ALA A 63 -11.46 -17.51 -17.32
C ALA A 63 -10.45 -16.36 -17.06
N PHE A 64 -10.00 -15.65 -18.10
CA PHE A 64 -9.03 -14.55 -17.98
C PHE A 64 -9.64 -13.15 -18.13
N ASP A 65 -10.93 -13.04 -18.49
CA ASP A 65 -11.57 -11.75 -18.76
C ASP A 65 -11.54 -10.81 -17.55
N VAL A 66 -11.83 -11.35 -16.37
CA VAL A 66 -11.90 -10.58 -15.12
C VAL A 66 -10.50 -10.08 -14.74
N ILE A 67 -9.51 -10.96 -14.69
CA ILE A 67 -8.14 -10.57 -14.34
C ILE A 67 -7.55 -9.57 -15.36
N THR A 68 -7.88 -9.71 -16.64
CA THR A 68 -7.41 -8.80 -17.70
C THR A 68 -8.01 -7.40 -17.52
N LYS A 69 -9.33 -7.31 -17.25
CA LYS A 69 -9.99 -6.02 -16.96
C LYS A 69 -9.42 -5.36 -15.72
N LEU A 70 -9.19 -6.14 -14.66
CA LEU A 70 -8.59 -5.64 -13.41
C LEU A 70 -7.16 -5.14 -13.62
N HIS A 71 -6.34 -5.87 -14.39
CA HIS A 71 -4.99 -5.44 -14.75
C HIS A 71 -4.99 -4.10 -15.49
N SER A 72 -5.80 -3.98 -16.55
CA SER A 72 -5.89 -2.74 -17.33
C SER A 72 -6.36 -1.57 -16.47
N GLY A 73 -7.36 -1.78 -15.62
CA GLY A 73 -7.81 -0.77 -14.66
C GLY A 73 -6.72 -0.35 -13.69
N ALA A 74 -5.95 -1.32 -13.14
CA ALA A 74 -4.88 -1.05 -12.20
C ALA A 74 -3.68 -0.34 -12.84
N MET A 75 -3.36 -0.60 -14.11
CA MET A 75 -2.27 0.08 -14.80
C MET A 75 -2.61 1.53 -15.18
N ILE A 76 -3.89 1.83 -15.43
CA ILE A 76 -4.35 3.19 -15.77
C ILE A 76 -4.53 4.04 -14.51
N TYR A 77 -4.92 3.43 -13.40
CA TYR A 77 -5.24 4.15 -12.17
C TYR A 77 -3.97 4.64 -11.44
N LYS A 78 -4.00 5.90 -10.99
CA LYS A 78 -2.92 6.47 -10.18
C LYS A 78 -3.18 6.23 -8.69
N TYR A 79 -2.45 5.28 -8.11
CA TYR A 79 -2.53 4.98 -6.68
C TYR A 79 -1.75 5.99 -5.85
N ASP A 80 -2.45 7.06 -5.44
CA ASP A 80 -1.88 8.11 -4.57
C ASP A 80 -2.04 7.80 -3.07
N SER A 81 -2.78 6.74 -2.70
CA SER A 81 -2.91 6.28 -1.30
C SER A 81 -3.20 4.77 -1.19
N ILE A 82 -2.90 4.17 -0.03
CA ILE A 82 -3.23 2.75 0.18
C ILE A 82 -4.75 2.49 0.10
N TYR A 83 -5.59 3.39 0.58
CA TYR A 83 -7.05 3.16 0.56
C TYR A 83 -7.59 2.98 -0.86
N SER A 84 -6.99 3.70 -1.83
CA SER A 84 -7.37 3.58 -3.24
C SER A 84 -7.01 2.24 -3.88
N LEU A 85 -6.05 1.50 -3.32
CA LEU A 85 -5.63 0.19 -3.85
C LEU A 85 -6.27 -1.00 -3.15
N LEU A 86 -6.82 -0.85 -1.93
CA LEU A 86 -7.32 -1.98 -1.13
C LEU A 86 -8.40 -2.78 -1.86
N GLU A 87 -9.36 -2.09 -2.47
CA GLU A 87 -10.45 -2.73 -3.21
C GLU A 87 -9.92 -3.49 -4.44
N ASN A 88 -9.05 -2.84 -5.22
CA ASN A 88 -8.44 -3.46 -6.40
C ASN A 88 -7.55 -4.64 -6.03
N ASN A 89 -6.76 -4.52 -4.96
CA ASN A 89 -5.95 -5.61 -4.43
C ASN A 89 -6.79 -6.80 -4.01
N LYS A 90 -7.94 -6.58 -3.36
CA LYS A 90 -8.87 -7.66 -3.00
C LYS A 90 -9.40 -8.37 -4.24
N LYS A 91 -9.95 -7.63 -5.21
CA LYS A 91 -10.48 -8.21 -6.46
C LYS A 91 -9.44 -9.01 -7.22
N ILE A 92 -8.23 -8.45 -7.37
CA ILE A 92 -7.11 -9.12 -8.02
C ILE A 92 -6.67 -10.36 -7.24
N HIS A 93 -6.61 -10.29 -5.90
CA HIS A 93 -6.27 -11.44 -5.07
C HIS A 93 -7.27 -12.59 -5.23
N ASP A 94 -8.58 -12.29 -5.20
CA ASP A 94 -9.63 -13.29 -5.33
C ASP A 94 -9.53 -14.00 -6.69
N GLU A 95 -9.24 -13.24 -7.74
CA GLU A 95 -9.07 -13.75 -9.10
C GLU A 95 -7.78 -14.57 -9.28
N PHE A 96 -6.65 -14.15 -8.70
CA PHE A 96 -5.46 -15.00 -8.60
C PHE A 96 -5.81 -16.31 -7.87
N GLY A 97 -6.59 -16.26 -6.80
CA GLY A 97 -7.04 -17.45 -6.06
C GLY A 97 -7.88 -18.39 -6.92
N PHE A 98 -8.77 -17.85 -7.74
CA PHE A 98 -9.54 -18.62 -8.73
C PHE A 98 -8.62 -19.33 -9.73
N LEU A 99 -7.70 -18.59 -10.38
CA LEU A 99 -6.77 -19.15 -11.37
C LEU A 99 -5.83 -20.21 -10.76
N MET A 100 -5.37 -19.98 -9.52
CA MET A 100 -4.56 -20.98 -8.80
C MET A 100 -5.37 -22.25 -8.54
N LYS A 101 -6.66 -22.16 -8.19
CA LYS A 101 -7.51 -23.35 -8.04
C LYS A 101 -7.72 -24.09 -9.35
N LEU A 102 -7.96 -23.37 -10.44
CA LEU A 102 -8.09 -23.95 -11.78
C LEU A 102 -6.81 -24.72 -12.16
N SER A 103 -5.64 -24.12 -11.90
CA SER A 103 -4.35 -24.74 -12.22
C SER A 103 -4.11 -26.08 -11.49
N MET A 104 -4.75 -26.33 -10.34
CA MET A 104 -4.58 -27.60 -9.61
C MET A 104 -5.14 -28.80 -10.38
N GLN A 105 -6.09 -28.55 -11.30
CA GLN A 105 -6.67 -29.59 -12.15
C GLN A 105 -5.80 -29.89 -13.38
N ILE A 106 -4.71 -29.15 -13.57
CA ILE A 106 -3.84 -29.21 -14.75
C ILE A 106 -2.39 -29.53 -14.28
N PRO A 107 -2.02 -30.82 -14.20
CA PRO A 107 -0.71 -31.22 -13.66
C PRO A 107 0.50 -30.69 -14.45
N SER A 108 0.35 -30.44 -15.75
CA SER A 108 1.39 -29.82 -16.61
C SER A 108 1.76 -28.43 -16.13
N LEU A 109 0.77 -27.59 -15.77
CA LEU A 109 1.01 -26.24 -15.22
C LEU A 109 1.77 -26.28 -13.90
N GLN A 110 1.49 -27.25 -13.03
CA GLN A 110 2.20 -27.36 -11.74
C GLN A 110 3.69 -27.69 -11.89
N LYS A 111 4.10 -28.20 -13.06
CA LYS A 111 5.50 -28.49 -13.40
C LYS A 111 6.14 -27.38 -14.23
N ASN A 112 5.35 -26.45 -14.77
CA ASN A 112 5.87 -25.33 -15.55
C ASN A 112 6.63 -24.36 -14.63
N GLU A 113 7.92 -24.16 -14.89
CA GLU A 113 8.80 -23.35 -14.05
C GLU A 113 8.33 -21.90 -13.90
N LEU A 114 7.82 -21.30 -14.98
CA LEU A 114 7.33 -19.92 -14.97
C LEU A 114 6.03 -19.81 -14.16
N PHE A 115 5.12 -20.78 -14.29
CA PHE A 115 3.92 -20.85 -13.45
C PHE A 115 4.27 -20.97 -11.96
N VAL A 116 5.17 -21.90 -11.63
CA VAL A 116 5.64 -22.13 -10.25
C VAL A 116 6.28 -20.86 -9.69
N TYR A 117 7.13 -20.19 -10.47
CA TYR A 117 7.73 -18.92 -10.09
C TYR A 117 6.67 -17.84 -9.79
N ILE A 118 5.66 -17.68 -10.65
CA ILE A 118 4.58 -16.70 -10.44
C ILE A 118 3.79 -17.05 -9.18
N ARG A 119 3.39 -18.32 -9.00
CA ARG A 119 2.67 -18.79 -7.81
C ARG A 119 3.45 -18.47 -6.54
N ASP A 120 4.74 -18.81 -6.51
CA ASP A 120 5.59 -18.60 -5.35
C ASP A 120 5.82 -17.11 -5.08
N PHE A 121 5.92 -16.29 -6.13
CA PHE A 121 5.90 -14.84 -6.02
C PHE A 121 4.61 -14.33 -5.37
N ILE A 122 3.43 -14.82 -5.78
CA ILE A 122 2.14 -14.41 -5.19
C ILE A 122 2.05 -14.83 -3.71
N ILE A 123 2.52 -16.03 -3.35
CA ILE A 123 2.57 -16.47 -1.95
C ILE A 123 3.49 -15.55 -1.13
N LYS A 124 4.66 -15.21 -1.66
CA LYS A 124 5.62 -14.30 -1.02
C LYS A 124 5.05 -12.89 -0.90
N TYR A 125 4.33 -12.42 -1.91
CA TYR A 125 3.63 -11.15 -1.91
C TYR A 125 2.68 -11.06 -0.72
N GLU A 126 1.81 -12.04 -0.50
CA GLU A 126 0.81 -11.98 0.58
C GLU A 126 1.47 -11.89 1.96
N ARG A 127 2.57 -12.63 2.17
CA ARG A 127 3.36 -12.56 3.41
C ARG A 127 3.98 -11.17 3.61
N ASN A 128 4.56 -10.60 2.56
CA ASN A 128 5.16 -9.27 2.60
C ASN A 128 4.11 -8.17 2.82
N MET A 129 2.97 -8.27 2.13
CA MET A 129 1.87 -7.32 2.24
C MET A 129 1.34 -7.24 3.67
N LYS A 130 1.12 -8.38 4.32
CA LYS A 130 0.70 -8.43 5.73
C LYS A 130 1.71 -7.77 6.66
N LYS A 131 3.01 -8.00 6.44
CA LYS A 131 4.09 -7.35 7.20
C LYS A 131 4.08 -5.84 7.00
N ASP A 132 3.90 -5.39 5.76
CA ASP A 132 3.92 -3.97 5.42
C ASP A 132 2.66 -3.24 5.91
N PHE A 133 1.49 -3.88 5.93
CA PHE A 133 0.30 -3.36 6.62
C PHE A 133 0.53 -3.18 8.12
N SER A 134 1.17 -4.15 8.77
CA SER A 134 1.53 -4.02 10.19
C SER A 134 2.49 -2.83 10.42
N ALA A 135 3.48 -2.65 9.54
CA ALA A 135 4.40 -1.52 9.59
C ALA A 135 3.67 -0.17 9.36
N TYR A 136 2.75 -0.11 8.41
CA TYR A 136 1.90 1.06 8.17
C TYR A 136 1.05 1.39 9.40
N ASN A 137 0.36 0.40 9.98
CA ASN A 137 -0.47 0.58 11.18
C ASN A 137 0.35 1.07 12.38
N SER A 138 1.59 0.59 12.52
CA SER A 138 2.52 1.08 13.53
C SER A 138 2.89 2.56 13.28
N ALA A 139 3.19 2.93 12.04
CA ALA A 139 3.45 4.32 11.68
C ALA A 139 2.23 5.24 11.89
N VAL A 140 1.02 4.76 11.58
CA VAL A 140 -0.25 5.45 11.86
C VAL A 140 -0.44 5.68 13.36
N ASN A 141 -0.14 4.68 14.20
CA ASN A 141 -0.19 4.87 15.66
C ASN A 141 0.76 5.99 16.10
N THR A 142 2.01 5.97 15.64
CA THR A 142 2.97 7.02 15.98
C THR A 142 2.50 8.41 15.51
N TRP A 143 1.97 8.49 14.29
CA TRP A 143 1.39 9.71 13.74
C TRP A 143 0.20 10.22 14.57
N ASN A 144 -0.73 9.35 14.92
CA ASN A 144 -1.90 9.70 15.71
C ASN A 144 -1.53 10.15 17.13
N THR A 145 -0.49 9.56 17.73
CA THR A 145 0.07 10.02 19.00
C THR A 145 0.69 11.42 18.86
N PHE A 146 1.45 11.69 17.80
CA PHE A 146 1.99 13.01 17.51
C PHE A 146 0.87 14.05 17.34
N VAL A 147 -0.17 13.75 16.55
CA VAL A 147 -1.34 14.63 16.35
C VAL A 147 -2.06 14.87 17.68
N LYS A 148 -2.21 13.84 18.53
CA LYS A 148 -2.80 13.98 19.86
C LYS A 148 -1.99 14.93 20.73
N ILE A 149 -0.66 14.77 20.79
CA ILE A 149 0.25 15.61 21.57
C ILE A 149 0.18 17.06 21.07
N LYS A 150 0.25 17.27 19.75
CA LYS A 150 0.14 18.59 19.13
C LYS A 150 -1.15 19.30 19.55
N ASN A 151 -2.29 18.61 19.48
CA ASN A 151 -3.61 19.18 19.76
C ASN A 151 -3.87 19.52 21.24
N PHE A 152 -2.95 19.24 22.17
CA PHE A 152 -3.08 19.74 23.54
C PHE A 152 -2.85 21.25 23.66
N THR A 153 -2.30 21.90 22.63
CA THR A 153 -2.05 23.35 22.62
C THR A 153 -2.99 24.07 21.65
N ILE A 154 -3.38 25.31 21.99
CA ILE A 154 -4.23 26.16 21.12
C ILE A 154 -3.56 26.37 19.76
N LEU A 155 -2.25 26.64 19.75
CA LEU A 155 -1.47 26.77 18.51
C LEU A 155 -1.46 25.46 17.72
N GLY A 156 -1.35 24.31 18.40
CA GLY A 156 -1.37 23.01 17.78
C GLY A 156 -2.67 22.65 17.08
N LEU A 157 -3.82 23.13 17.57
CA LEU A 157 -5.13 22.92 16.93
C LEU A 157 -5.21 23.56 15.53
N ILE A 158 -4.50 24.68 15.31
CA ILE A 158 -4.48 25.41 14.04
C ILE A 158 -3.48 24.78 13.06
N LEU A 159 -2.40 24.19 13.58
CA LEU A 159 -1.35 23.59 12.76
C LEU A 159 -1.89 22.37 11.96
N PRO A 160 -1.31 22.04 10.80
CA PRO A 160 -1.80 20.93 9.96
C PRO A 160 -1.57 19.53 10.58
N GLY A 161 -2.20 18.51 10.02
CA GLY A 161 -2.04 17.10 10.44
C GLY A 161 -3.26 16.57 11.20
N SER A 162 -4.07 15.79 10.49
CA SER A 162 -5.23 15.07 11.01
C SER A 162 -4.89 13.63 11.36
N ARG A 163 -5.74 12.99 12.16
CA ARG A 163 -5.63 11.55 12.43
C ARG A 163 -5.79 10.75 11.15
N ARG A 164 -5.10 9.60 11.10
CA ARG A 164 -5.17 8.62 10.01
C ARG A 164 -5.80 7.33 10.53
N GLU A 165 -6.51 6.64 9.66
CA GLU A 165 -7.11 5.35 9.97
C GLU A 165 -6.09 4.22 9.81
N LYS A 166 -6.36 3.08 10.47
CA LYS A 166 -5.60 1.85 10.28
C LYS A 166 -6.22 1.05 9.13
N ILE A 167 -5.47 0.05 8.68
CA ILE A 167 -5.86 -0.90 7.63
C ILE A 167 -5.94 -2.29 8.23
#